data_AF-A0A2A6RKL8-F1
#
_entry.id   AF-A0A2A6RKL8-F1
#
_cell.length_a   1.000
_cell.length_b   1.000
_cell.length_c   1.000
_cell.angle_alpha   90.00
_cell.angle_beta   90.00
_cell.angle_gamma   90.00
#
_symmetry.space_group_name_H-M   'P 1'
#
loop_
_entity.id
_entity.type
_entity.pdbx_description
1 polymer ?
#
loop_
_entity_poly.entity_id
_entity_poly.type
_entity_poly.pdbx_seq_one_letter_code
_entity_poly.pdbx_strand_id
1 'polypeptide(L)'
;MGVATVQPTKRNAERQIVTYWIISTIIGVPILYDWLLSWNVPATLSQPWLVFYLIVSLALGQTLYILVARHGGRPIHWGALSIFAIGNGIAETFAFAAVYRVGAIIGAAVVGSFAPGAASFAGFVLGLIFFMIYGGLIHALFWMHVLPPHLDDNPRSQRIRKYRPLAEVALVLGWGLCFWLFEDIWTVIVLHTIVDIGLMLLVRPAIFGAKEAPTGDRH
;
A
#
# COMPACT_ATOMS: atom_id res chain seq x y z
N MET A 1 -23.28 20.53 -27.66
CA MET A 1 -22.30 20.36 -26.55
C MET A 1 -22.98 19.53 -25.47
N GLY A 2 -22.70 18.22 -25.43
CA GLY A 2 -23.24 17.35 -24.37
C GLY A 2 -22.41 17.53 -23.11
N VAL A 3 -23.03 18.02 -22.03
CA VAL A 3 -22.42 18.06 -20.70
C VAL A 3 -22.18 16.61 -20.29
N ALA A 4 -20.92 16.19 -20.22
CA ALA A 4 -20.56 14.87 -19.72
C ALA A 4 -20.97 14.79 -18.25
N THR A 5 -22.10 14.15 -17.99
CA THR A 5 -22.55 13.84 -16.63
C THR A 5 -21.59 12.81 -16.04
N VAL A 6 -20.70 13.27 -15.15
CA VAL A 6 -19.86 12.38 -14.33
C VAL A 6 -20.79 11.42 -13.59
N GLN A 7 -20.63 10.11 -13.81
CA GLN A 7 -21.49 9.12 -13.17
C GLN A 7 -21.39 9.21 -11.63
N PRO A 8 -22.52 9.19 -10.89
CA PRO A 8 -22.56 9.42 -9.45
C PRO A 8 -21.65 8.47 -8.63
N THR A 9 -21.44 7.24 -9.11
CA THR A 9 -20.59 6.22 -8.47
C THR A 9 -19.11 6.62 -8.41
N LYS A 10 -18.60 7.35 -9.41
CA LYS A 10 -17.18 7.76 -9.47
C LYS A 10 -16.84 8.89 -8.51
N ARG A 11 -17.72 9.88 -8.43
CA ARG A 11 -17.57 11.00 -7.50
C ARG A 11 -17.55 10.51 -6.05
N ASN A 12 -18.22 9.39 -5.77
CA ASN A 12 -18.17 8.73 -4.48
C ASN A 12 -16.83 8.05 -4.22
N ALA A 13 -16.23 7.37 -5.21
CA ALA A 13 -14.93 6.71 -5.07
C ALA A 13 -13.79 7.70 -4.75
N GLU A 14 -13.68 8.79 -5.51
CA GLU A 14 -12.65 9.82 -5.25
C GLU A 14 -12.82 10.45 -3.86
N ARG A 15 -14.06 10.75 -3.48
CA ARG A 15 -14.37 11.30 -2.14
C ARG A 15 -14.01 10.30 -1.04
N GLN A 16 -14.27 9.02 -1.24
CA GLN A 16 -13.90 7.96 -0.31
C GLN A 16 -12.38 7.86 -0.16
N ILE A 17 -11.62 7.89 -1.27
CA ILE A 17 -10.15 7.88 -1.27
C ILE A 17 -9.61 9.08 -0.48
N VAL A 18 -10.07 10.29 -0.80
CA VAL A 18 -9.62 11.51 -0.12
C VAL A 18 -10.00 11.51 1.36
N THR A 19 -11.21 11.05 1.69
CA THR A 19 -11.65 10.92 3.10
C THR A 19 -10.76 9.95 3.86
N TYR A 20 -10.46 8.81 3.25
CA TYR A 20 -9.51 7.83 3.78
C TYR A 20 -8.15 8.47 4.03
N TRP A 21 -7.58 9.16 3.03
CA TRP A 21 -6.29 9.81 3.18
C TRP A 21 -6.24 10.86 4.30
N ILE A 22 -7.29 11.67 4.43
CA ILE A 22 -7.41 12.67 5.50
C ILE A 22 -7.42 11.98 6.86
N ILE A 23 -8.26 10.93 7.04
CA ILE A 23 -8.35 10.20 8.31
C ILE A 23 -7.01 9.55 8.65
N SER A 24 -6.40 8.85 7.70
CA SER A 24 -5.10 8.21 7.88
C SER A 24 -4.01 9.20 8.25
N THR A 25 -4.04 10.41 7.69
CA THR A 25 -3.10 11.48 8.03
C THR A 25 -3.34 12.05 9.43
N ILE A 26 -4.58 12.36 9.77
CA ILE A 26 -4.95 12.91 11.09
C ILE A 26 -4.59 11.94 12.21
N ILE A 27 -4.78 10.63 12.00
CA ILE A 27 -4.46 9.60 12.99
C ILE A 27 -2.97 9.28 12.99
N GLY A 28 -2.39 9.12 11.80
CA GLY A 28 -1.01 8.66 11.65
C GLY A 28 0.01 9.69 12.12
N VAL A 29 -0.15 10.97 11.80
CA VAL A 29 0.84 12.01 12.13
C VAL A 29 1.11 12.11 13.64
N PRO A 30 0.12 12.18 14.54
CA PRO A 30 0.37 12.21 15.98
C PRO A 30 1.03 10.93 16.51
N ILE A 31 0.64 9.76 16.00
CA ILE A 31 1.19 8.46 16.44
C ILE A 31 2.64 8.28 15.97
N LEU A 32 2.99 8.84 14.81
CA LEU A 32 4.25 8.61 14.10
C LEU A 32 5.17 9.83 14.12
N TYR A 33 4.90 10.84 14.96
CA TYR A 33 5.52 12.16 14.86
C TYR A 33 7.07 12.10 14.88
N ASP A 34 7.64 11.28 15.76
CA ASP A 34 9.07 11.04 15.93
C ASP A 34 9.69 10.32 14.74
N TRP A 35 8.98 9.37 14.13
CA TRP A 35 9.43 8.71 12.89
C TRP A 35 9.40 9.67 11.71
N LEU A 36 8.39 10.54 11.63
CA LEU A 36 8.26 11.54 10.57
C LEU A 36 9.32 12.63 10.66
N LEU A 37 9.69 13.05 11.88
CA LEU A 37 10.73 14.05 12.10
C LEU A 37 12.15 13.47 11.95
N SER A 38 12.28 12.14 11.92
CA SER A 38 13.58 11.47 11.81
C SER A 38 13.89 11.09 10.36
N TRP A 39 15.06 11.49 9.88
CA TRP A 39 15.55 11.08 8.55
C TRP A 39 16.45 9.84 8.65
N ASN A 40 15.85 8.67 8.87
CA ASN A 40 16.56 7.41 9.07
C ASN A 40 16.86 6.62 7.78
N VAL A 41 16.53 7.17 6.60
CA VAL A 41 16.84 6.58 5.29
C VAL A 41 18.30 6.14 5.15
N PRO A 42 19.31 6.94 5.56
CA PRO A 42 20.71 6.51 5.46
C PRO A 42 21.01 5.24 6.27
N ALA A 43 20.36 5.02 7.42
CA ALA A 43 20.55 3.83 8.25
C ALA A 43 19.98 2.57 7.58
N THR A 44 18.82 2.68 6.92
CA THR A 44 18.27 1.60 6.11
C THR A 44 19.17 1.29 4.92
N LEU A 45 19.64 2.32 4.21
CA LEU A 45 20.51 2.15 3.03
C LEU A 45 21.92 1.66 3.37
N SER A 46 22.38 1.83 4.62
CA SER A 46 23.65 1.26 5.07
C SER A 46 23.60 -0.24 5.35
N GLN A 47 22.44 -0.89 5.18
CA GLN A 47 22.25 -2.34 5.34
C GLN A 47 22.03 -3.03 3.98
N PRO A 48 23.09 -3.55 3.32
CA PRO A 48 22.97 -4.13 1.98
C PRO A 48 21.97 -5.28 1.89
N TRP A 49 21.87 -6.11 2.93
CA TRP A 49 20.92 -7.23 2.97
C TRP A 49 19.47 -6.76 2.96
N LEU A 50 19.16 -5.67 3.66
CA LEU A 50 17.82 -5.11 3.75
C LEU A 50 17.46 -4.42 2.44
N VAL A 51 18.38 -3.64 1.87
CA VAL A 51 18.20 -3.02 0.54
C VAL A 51 17.93 -4.10 -0.51
N PHE A 52 18.72 -5.17 -0.54
CA PHE A 52 18.49 -6.29 -1.44
C PHE A 52 17.11 -6.92 -1.23
N TYR A 53 16.73 -7.17 0.03
CA TYR A 53 15.41 -7.70 0.37
C TYR A 53 14.25 -6.80 -0.11
N LEU A 54 14.36 -5.48 0.10
CA LEU A 54 13.36 -4.50 -0.33
C LEU A 54 13.22 -4.47 -1.86
N ILE A 55 14.33 -4.51 -2.59
CA ILE A 55 14.33 -4.55 -4.06
C ILE A 55 13.69 -5.85 -4.56
N VAL A 56 14.07 -7.00 -4.01
CA VAL A 56 13.55 -8.31 -4.44
C VAL A 56 12.05 -8.43 -4.13
N SER A 57 11.62 -8.04 -2.93
CA SER A 57 10.20 -8.08 -2.55
C SER A 57 9.35 -7.13 -3.42
N LEU A 58 9.84 -5.92 -3.69
CA LEU A 58 9.21 -4.99 -4.64
C LEU A 58 9.12 -5.58 -6.05
N ALA A 59 10.23 -6.08 -6.58
CA ALA A 59 10.27 -6.67 -7.92
C ALA A 59 9.33 -7.88 -8.03
N LEU A 60 9.28 -8.74 -7.01
CA LEU A 60 8.37 -9.88 -6.95
C LEU A 60 6.90 -9.40 -6.97
N GLY A 61 6.54 -8.46 -6.09
CA GLY A 61 5.19 -7.91 -6.02
C GLY A 61 4.74 -7.30 -7.34
N GLN A 62 5.57 -6.43 -7.92
CA GLN A 62 5.29 -5.78 -9.20
C GLN A 62 5.21 -6.77 -10.36
N THR A 63 6.11 -7.75 -10.42
CA THR A 63 6.10 -8.80 -11.46
C THR A 63 4.83 -9.62 -11.41
N LEU A 64 4.44 -10.10 -10.22
CA LEU A 64 3.20 -10.86 -10.07
C LEU A 64 1.99 -10.01 -10.44
N TYR A 65 1.99 -8.72 -10.09
CA TYR A 65 0.91 -7.82 -10.45
C TYR A 65 0.79 -7.63 -11.97
N ILE A 66 1.90 -7.38 -12.68
CA ILE A 66 1.92 -7.28 -14.16
C ILE A 66 1.32 -8.53 -14.82
N LEU A 67 1.64 -9.72 -14.29
CA LEU A 67 1.17 -10.99 -14.85
C LEU A 67 -0.34 -11.25 -14.68
N VAL A 68 -1.01 -10.50 -13.80
CA VAL A 68 -2.42 -10.73 -13.47
C VAL A 68 -3.30 -9.48 -13.63
N ALA A 69 -2.72 -8.30 -13.85
CA ALA A 69 -3.43 -7.03 -13.87
C ALA A 69 -4.21 -6.82 -15.18
N ARG A 70 -5.43 -6.31 -15.05
CA ARG A 70 -6.31 -5.95 -16.16
C ARG A 70 -6.23 -4.45 -16.44
N HIS A 71 -5.78 -4.09 -17.64
CA HIS A 71 -5.68 -2.70 -18.10
C HIS A 71 -7.01 -2.12 -18.58
N GLY A 72 -7.88 -2.98 -19.14
CA GLY A 72 -9.19 -2.58 -19.65
C GLY A 72 -9.15 -1.52 -20.75
N GLY A 73 -8.05 -1.40 -21.51
CA GLY A 73 -7.92 -0.46 -22.63
C GLY A 73 -7.90 1.03 -22.24
N ARG A 74 -7.82 1.37 -20.95
CA ARG A 74 -7.85 2.76 -20.47
C ARG A 74 -6.56 3.52 -20.85
N PRO A 75 -6.63 4.78 -21.28
CA PRO A 75 -5.44 5.59 -21.55
C PRO A 75 -4.73 5.97 -20.24
N ILE A 76 -3.41 6.17 -20.30
CA ILE A 76 -2.65 6.69 -19.14
C ILE A 76 -3.03 8.15 -18.92
N HIS A 77 -3.32 8.50 -17.66
CA HIS A 77 -3.55 9.87 -17.24
C HIS A 77 -2.51 10.26 -16.18
N TRP A 78 -1.50 11.03 -16.58
CA TRP A 78 -0.36 11.39 -15.72
C TRP A 78 -0.76 12.12 -14.43
N GLY A 79 -1.73 13.04 -14.50
CA GLY A 79 -2.22 13.76 -13.30
C GLY A 79 -2.80 12.81 -12.24
N ALA A 80 -3.79 12.00 -12.61
CA ALA A 80 -4.36 10.96 -11.76
C ALA A 80 -3.30 9.99 -11.22
N LEU A 81 -2.35 9.55 -12.06
CA LEU A 81 -1.23 8.70 -11.63
C LEU A 81 -0.44 9.37 -10.52
N SER A 82 0.01 10.62 -10.71
CA SER A 82 0.81 11.34 -9.72
C SER A 82 0.03 11.60 -8.42
N ILE A 83 -1.22 12.06 -8.53
CA ILE A 83 -2.08 12.35 -7.37
C ILE A 83 -2.33 11.08 -6.57
N PHE A 84 -2.74 9.99 -7.22
CA PHE A 84 -3.01 8.73 -6.54
C PHE A 84 -1.74 8.13 -5.96
N ALA A 85 -0.67 7.97 -6.74
CA ALA A 85 0.51 7.28 -6.25
C ALA A 85 1.19 7.99 -5.07
N ILE A 86 1.29 9.33 -5.13
CA ILE A 86 1.90 10.10 -4.04
C ILE A 86 0.94 10.19 -2.85
N GLY A 87 -0.32 10.54 -3.10
CA GLY A 87 -1.32 10.71 -2.04
C GLY A 87 -1.57 9.41 -1.29
N ASN A 88 -1.72 8.31 -2.02
CA ASN A 88 -1.92 6.98 -1.45
C ASN A 88 -0.66 6.44 -0.80
N GLY A 89 0.48 6.51 -1.49
CA GLY A 89 1.77 6.05 -0.95
C GLY A 89 2.15 6.73 0.37
N ILE A 90 1.77 8.00 0.58
CA ILE A 90 1.94 8.68 1.87
C ILE A 90 0.85 8.26 2.86
N ALA A 91 -0.42 8.50 2.52
CA ALA A 91 -1.50 8.41 3.50
C ALA A 91 -1.80 6.96 3.92
N GLU A 92 -1.73 6.01 3.01
CA GLU A 92 -1.91 4.59 3.34
C GLU A 92 -0.72 4.06 4.15
N THR A 93 0.51 4.53 3.88
CA THR A 93 1.67 4.23 4.74
C THR A 93 1.48 4.75 6.15
N PHE A 94 0.89 5.94 6.34
CA PHE A 94 0.60 6.46 7.68
C PHE A 94 -0.38 5.56 8.44
N ALA A 95 -1.44 5.10 7.80
CA ALA A 95 -2.37 4.17 8.46
C ALA A 95 -1.69 2.85 8.81
N PHE A 96 -0.95 2.27 7.86
CA PHE A 96 -0.22 1.03 8.05
C PHE A 96 0.81 1.12 9.19
N ALA A 97 1.66 2.15 9.17
CA ALA A 97 2.68 2.37 10.18
C ALA A 97 2.06 2.66 11.55
N ALA A 98 0.94 3.40 11.62
CA ALA A 98 0.25 3.67 12.88
C ALA A 98 -0.30 2.38 13.51
N VAL A 99 -0.97 1.55 12.71
CA VAL A 99 -1.51 0.25 13.18
C VAL A 99 -0.37 -0.70 13.58
N TYR A 100 0.70 -0.75 12.79
CA TYR A 100 1.92 -1.49 13.15
C TYR A 100 2.47 -1.01 14.50
N ARG A 101 2.62 0.31 14.69
CA ARG A 101 3.19 0.88 15.90
C ARG A 101 2.34 0.58 17.14
N VAL A 102 1.01 0.63 17.03
CA VAL A 102 0.10 0.21 18.11
C VAL A 102 0.36 -1.25 18.48
N GLY A 103 0.41 -2.15 17.48
CA GLY A 103 0.73 -3.56 17.72
C GLY A 103 2.11 -3.74 18.35
N ALA A 104 3.11 -2.97 17.91
CA ALA A 104 4.47 -3.04 18.43
C ALA A 104 4.58 -2.59 19.89
N ILE A 105 3.91 -1.49 20.25
CA ILE A 105 3.84 -1.00 21.64
C ILE A 105 3.18 -2.05 22.54
N ILE A 106 2.04 -2.62 22.11
CA ILE A 106 1.33 -3.65 22.88
C ILE A 106 2.22 -4.89 23.06
N GLY A 107 2.83 -5.37 21.98
CA GLY A 107 3.66 -6.59 22.01
C GLY A 107 4.87 -6.44 22.92
N ALA A 108 5.56 -5.30 22.81
CA ALA A 108 6.70 -4.98 23.65
C ALA A 108 6.30 -4.78 25.12
N ALA A 109 5.18 -4.12 25.40
CA ALA A 109 4.73 -3.90 26.77
C ALA A 109 4.31 -5.20 27.47
N VAL A 110 3.49 -6.02 26.80
CA VAL A 110 2.99 -7.28 27.35
C VAL A 110 4.15 -8.25 27.60
N VAL A 111 4.96 -8.53 26.58
CA VAL A 111 6.07 -9.48 26.72
C VAL A 111 7.18 -8.91 27.59
N GLY A 112 7.43 -7.60 27.52
CA GLY A 112 8.45 -6.94 28.35
C GLY A 112 8.19 -7.04 29.85
N SER A 113 6.93 -7.22 30.28
CA SER A 113 6.58 -7.42 31.69
C SER A 113 7.10 -8.72 32.30
N PHE A 114 7.34 -9.76 31.49
CA PHE A 114 7.77 -11.08 31.96
C PHE A 114 9.00 -11.65 31.23
N ALA A 115 9.38 -11.06 30.10
CA ALA A 115 10.57 -11.44 29.30
C ALA A 115 11.19 -10.21 28.61
N PRO A 116 11.89 -9.32 29.36
CA PRO A 116 12.43 -8.07 28.82
C PRO A 116 13.33 -8.22 27.59
N GLY A 117 14.16 -9.28 27.55
CA GLY A 117 15.05 -9.56 26.41
C GLY A 117 14.32 -9.91 25.10
N ALA A 118 13.04 -10.30 25.17
CA ALA A 118 12.22 -10.61 24.01
C ALA A 118 11.26 -9.48 23.62
N ALA A 119 11.19 -8.39 24.40
CA ALA A 119 10.18 -7.34 24.24
C ALA A 119 10.21 -6.69 22.86
N SER A 120 11.39 -6.27 22.38
CA SER A 120 11.52 -5.62 21.07
C SER A 120 11.07 -6.53 19.92
N PHE A 121 11.48 -7.80 19.94
CA PHE A 121 11.08 -8.77 18.93
C PHE A 121 9.58 -9.10 19.00
N ALA A 122 9.01 -9.22 20.20
CA ALA A 122 7.57 -9.40 20.37
C ALA A 122 6.77 -8.21 19.83
N GLY A 123 7.27 -6.98 20.04
CA GLY A 123 6.72 -5.78 19.41
C GLY A 123 6.73 -5.87 17.89
N PHE A 124 7.88 -6.20 17.28
CA PHE A 124 7.98 -6.40 15.84
C PHE A 124 6.96 -7.42 15.31
N VAL A 125 6.87 -8.59 15.93
CA VAL A 125 5.95 -9.67 15.52
C VAL A 125 4.49 -9.22 15.64
N LEU A 126 4.09 -8.63 16.77
CA LEU A 126 2.70 -8.20 16.95
C LEU A 126 2.35 -7.01 16.06
N GLY A 127 3.30 -6.09 15.85
CA GLY A 127 3.17 -5.00 14.88
C GLY A 127 2.93 -5.52 13.47
N LEU A 128 3.69 -6.53 13.02
CA LEU A 128 3.48 -7.19 11.73
C LEU A 128 2.10 -7.84 11.63
N ILE A 129 1.63 -8.52 12.67
CA ILE A 129 0.28 -9.12 12.70
C ILE A 129 -0.79 -8.05 12.52
N PHE A 130 -0.68 -6.94 13.27
CA PHE A 130 -1.62 -5.81 13.19
C PHE A 130 -1.60 -5.18 11.80
N PHE A 131 -0.40 -4.98 11.23
CA PHE A 131 -0.22 -4.52 9.85
C PHE A 131 -0.98 -5.44 8.88
N MET A 132 -0.71 -6.74 8.91
CA MET A 132 -1.30 -7.72 7.99
C MET A 132 -2.83 -7.78 8.11
N ILE A 133 -3.37 -7.75 9.33
CA ILE A 133 -4.82 -7.72 9.56
C ILE A 133 -5.43 -6.48 8.93
N TYR A 134 -4.87 -5.30 9.22
CA TYR A 134 -5.37 -4.04 8.65
C TYR A 134 -5.24 -4.01 7.12
N GLY A 135 -4.12 -4.51 6.57
CA GLY A 135 -3.90 -4.64 5.12
C GLY A 135 -4.92 -5.53 4.44
N GLY A 136 -5.21 -6.70 5.01
CA GLY A 136 -6.26 -7.57 4.52
C GLY A 136 -7.64 -6.89 4.56
N LEU A 137 -7.96 -6.22 5.67
CA LEU A 137 -9.26 -5.55 5.85
C LEU A 137 -9.46 -4.38 4.87
N ILE A 138 -8.47 -3.50 4.71
CA ILE A 138 -8.60 -2.35 3.80
C ILE A 138 -8.71 -2.82 2.35
N HIS A 139 -7.96 -3.85 1.94
CA HIS A 139 -8.09 -4.40 0.60
C HIS A 139 -9.46 -5.04 0.37
N ALA A 140 -9.91 -5.90 1.29
CA ALA A 140 -11.18 -6.63 1.14
C ALA A 140 -12.41 -5.72 1.25
N LEU A 141 -12.40 -4.75 2.16
CA LEU A 141 -13.58 -3.95 2.49
C LEU A 141 -13.62 -2.60 1.78
N PHE A 142 -12.47 -2.03 1.42
CA PHE A 142 -12.40 -0.71 0.79
C PHE A 142 -11.96 -0.81 -0.68
N TRP A 143 -10.73 -1.24 -0.95
CA TRP A 143 -10.18 -1.16 -2.31
C TRP A 143 -10.93 -2.00 -3.34
N MET A 144 -11.44 -3.17 -2.95
CA MET A 144 -12.25 -4.03 -3.83
C MET A 144 -13.58 -3.40 -4.25
N HIS A 145 -14.11 -2.44 -3.48
CA HIS A 145 -15.36 -1.74 -3.81
C HIS A 145 -15.13 -0.40 -4.52
N VAL A 146 -13.96 0.21 -4.31
CA VAL A 146 -13.61 1.53 -4.86
C VAL A 146 -12.91 1.42 -6.21
N LEU A 147 -12.00 0.45 -6.37
CA LEU A 147 -11.26 0.27 -7.61
C LEU A 147 -12.07 -0.57 -8.60
N PRO A 148 -11.96 -0.28 -9.92
CA PRO A 148 -12.54 -1.15 -10.92
C PRO A 148 -11.91 -2.55 -10.85
N PRO A 149 -12.56 -3.58 -11.46
CA PRO A 149 -11.95 -4.88 -11.61
C PRO A 149 -10.57 -4.76 -12.28
N HIS A 150 -9.54 -5.06 -11.50
CA HIS A 150 -8.15 -4.77 -11.85
C HIS A 150 -7.31 -6.04 -12.00
N LEU A 151 -7.94 -7.21 -11.86
CA LEU A 151 -7.30 -8.50 -12.06
C LEU A 151 -8.01 -9.24 -13.21
N ASP A 152 -7.24 -9.94 -14.04
CA ASP A 152 -7.73 -10.68 -15.22
C ASP A 152 -8.25 -12.06 -14.89
N ASP A 153 -9.47 -12.40 -15.28
CA ASP A 153 -10.13 -13.63 -14.81
C ASP A 153 -9.79 -14.88 -15.63
N ASN A 154 -8.80 -14.81 -16.52
CA ASN A 154 -8.37 -15.97 -17.30
C ASN A 154 -7.71 -17.06 -16.42
N PRO A 155 -7.74 -18.34 -16.83
CA PRO A 155 -7.25 -19.45 -16.00
C PRO A 155 -5.77 -19.34 -15.59
N ARG A 156 -4.93 -18.73 -16.43
CA ARG A 156 -3.50 -18.52 -16.14
C ARG A 156 -3.33 -17.50 -15.01
N SER A 157 -4.01 -16.36 -15.12
CA SER A 157 -3.99 -15.31 -14.10
C SER A 157 -4.51 -15.84 -12.76
N GLN A 158 -5.64 -16.55 -12.74
CA GLN A 158 -6.18 -17.16 -11.52
C GLN A 158 -5.18 -18.10 -10.82
N ARG A 159 -4.39 -18.87 -11.58
CA ARG A 159 -3.34 -19.73 -11.03
C ARG A 159 -2.22 -18.93 -10.38
N ILE A 160 -1.79 -17.84 -11.01
CA ILE A 160 -0.70 -16.98 -10.53
C ILE A 160 -1.14 -16.14 -9.32
N ARG A 161 -2.39 -15.67 -9.27
CA ARG A 161 -2.93 -14.86 -8.17
C ARG A 161 -2.74 -15.49 -6.79
N LYS A 162 -2.67 -16.83 -6.70
CA LYS A 162 -2.42 -17.57 -5.44
C LYS A 162 -1.08 -17.22 -4.78
N TYR A 163 -0.10 -16.76 -5.56
CA TYR A 163 1.22 -16.36 -5.06
C TYR A 163 1.29 -14.88 -4.65
N ARG A 164 0.26 -14.07 -4.95
CA ARG A 164 0.25 -12.65 -4.57
C ARG A 164 0.30 -12.42 -3.06
N PRO A 165 -0.46 -13.14 -2.22
CA PRO A 165 -0.35 -12.98 -0.78
C PRO A 165 1.07 -13.22 -0.26
N LEU A 166 1.83 -14.14 -0.87
CA LEU A 166 3.23 -14.37 -0.49
C LEU A 166 4.12 -13.15 -0.79
N ALA A 167 3.93 -12.52 -1.94
CA ALA A 167 4.69 -11.31 -2.30
C ALA A 167 4.28 -10.10 -1.45
N GLU A 168 3.00 -9.99 -1.11
CA GLU A 168 2.49 -8.96 -0.19
C GLU A 168 3.05 -9.15 1.22
N VAL A 169 3.09 -10.38 1.74
CA VAL A 169 3.75 -10.69 3.02
C VAL A 169 5.24 -10.36 2.97
N ALA A 170 5.94 -10.65 1.87
CA ALA A 170 7.34 -10.28 1.72
C ALA A 170 7.55 -8.75 1.73
N LEU A 171 6.69 -7.98 1.05
CA LEU A 171 6.72 -6.53 1.08
C LEU A 171 6.48 -5.98 2.49
N VAL A 172 5.42 -6.46 3.15
CA VAL A 172 5.05 -6.05 4.52
C VAL A 172 6.14 -6.39 5.51
N LEU A 173 6.80 -7.55 5.38
CA LEU A 173 7.95 -7.91 6.20
C LEU A 173 9.11 -6.92 5.99
N GLY A 174 9.40 -6.55 4.74
CA GLY A 174 10.44 -5.56 4.43
C GLY A 174 10.15 -4.19 5.04
N TRP A 175 8.92 -3.74 4.97
CA TRP A 175 8.49 -2.48 5.59
C TRP A 175 8.53 -2.54 7.12
N GLY A 176 8.06 -3.63 7.70
CA GLY A 176 8.14 -3.87 9.14
C GLY A 176 9.58 -3.90 9.65
N LEU A 177 10.53 -4.44 8.87
CA LEU A 177 11.95 -4.40 9.20
C LEU A 177 12.51 -2.97 9.19
N CYS A 178 12.07 -2.11 8.26
CA CYS A 178 12.44 -0.69 8.24
C CYS A 178 11.94 0.02 9.50
N PHE A 179 10.68 -0.22 9.89
CA PHE A 179 10.10 0.35 11.10
C PHE A 179 10.77 -0.16 12.37
N TRP A 180 11.04 -1.46 12.46
CA TRP A 180 11.58 -2.07 13.68
C TRP A 180 13.04 -1.73 13.93
N LEU A 181 13.87 -1.78 12.88
CA LEU A 181 15.32 -1.62 13.02
C LEU A 181 15.75 -0.15 13.02
N PHE A 182 15.06 0.68 12.24
CA PHE A 182 15.49 2.05 11.94
C PHE A 182 14.41 3.09 12.12
N GLU A 183 13.16 2.69 12.46
CA GLU A 183 12.02 3.62 12.53
C GLU A 183 11.85 4.43 11.22
N ASP A 184 12.27 3.84 10.10
CA ASP A 184 12.41 4.55 8.82
C ASP A 184 11.10 4.47 8.02
N ILE A 185 10.25 5.46 8.24
CA ILE A 185 8.99 5.59 7.51
C ILE A 185 9.18 6.10 6.07
N TRP A 186 10.23 6.89 5.83
CA TRP A 186 10.44 7.56 4.55
C TRP A 186 10.82 6.57 3.44
N THR A 187 11.67 5.59 3.73
CA THR A 187 11.94 4.49 2.77
C THR A 187 10.66 3.74 2.43
N VAL A 188 9.80 3.46 3.41
CA VAL A 188 8.54 2.76 3.17
C VAL A 188 7.58 3.59 2.33
N ILE A 189 7.43 4.90 2.59
CA ILE A 189 6.61 5.81 1.77
C ILE A 189 7.07 5.80 0.31
N VAL A 190 8.38 5.88 0.07
CA VAL A 190 8.94 5.87 -1.29
C VAL A 190 8.64 4.55 -1.99
N LEU A 191 8.90 3.42 -1.33
CA LEU A 191 8.62 2.09 -1.89
C LEU A 191 7.13 1.87 -2.14
N HIS A 192 6.27 2.31 -1.23
CA HIS A 192 4.81 2.23 -1.39
C HIS A 192 4.33 3.10 -2.56
N THR A 193 4.86 4.32 -2.69
CA THR A 193 4.58 5.17 -3.85
C THR A 193 4.98 4.48 -5.16
N ILE A 194 6.10 3.77 -5.20
CA ILE A 194 6.51 2.99 -6.38
C ILE A 194 5.53 1.83 -6.65
N VAL A 195 5.06 1.16 -5.60
CA VAL A 195 4.01 0.12 -5.74
C VAL A 195 2.76 0.70 -6.40
N ASP A 196 2.32 1.87 -5.96
CA ASP A 196 1.12 2.54 -6.48
C ASP A 196 1.31 3.11 -7.88
N ILE A 197 2.52 3.55 -8.25
CA ILE A 197 2.84 3.86 -9.64
C ILE A 197 2.58 2.63 -10.51
N GLY A 198 3.05 1.45 -10.09
CA GLY A 198 2.79 0.19 -10.78
C GLY A 198 1.30 -0.09 -10.93
N LEU A 199 0.54 0.04 -9.83
CA LEU A 199 -0.92 -0.09 -9.86
C LEU A 199 -1.56 0.88 -10.86
N MET A 200 -1.18 2.15 -10.84
CA MET A 200 -1.76 3.17 -11.71
C MET A 200 -1.40 2.98 -13.17
N LEU A 201 -0.20 2.49 -13.49
CA LEU A 201 0.22 2.18 -14.85
C LEU A 201 -0.51 0.97 -15.42
N LEU A 202 -0.81 -0.03 -14.58
CA LEU A 202 -1.39 -1.30 -14.99
C LEU A 202 -2.92 -1.28 -14.96
N VAL A 203 -3.53 -0.73 -13.92
CA VAL A 203 -4.99 -0.70 -13.74
C VAL A 203 -5.61 0.50 -14.43
N ARG A 204 -4.93 1.66 -14.37
CA ARG A 204 -5.37 2.95 -14.94
C ARG A 204 -6.82 3.29 -14.53
N PRO A 205 -7.14 3.34 -13.23
CA PRO A 205 -8.49 3.61 -12.77
C PRO A 205 -8.98 4.99 -13.26
N ALA A 206 -10.27 5.09 -13.58
CA ALA A 206 -10.91 6.31 -14.05
C ALA A 206 -11.26 7.26 -12.87
N ILE A 207 -10.22 7.69 -12.15
CA ILE A 207 -10.27 8.59 -10.99
C ILE A 207 -9.48 9.87 -11.26
N PHE A 208 -9.76 10.92 -10.49
CA PHE A 208 -9.11 12.22 -10.55
C PHE A 208 -9.07 12.80 -11.96
N GLY A 209 -10.20 12.73 -12.67
CA GLY A 209 -10.35 13.23 -14.04
C GLY A 209 -9.90 12.28 -15.16
N ALA A 210 -9.35 11.10 -14.82
CA ALA A 210 -9.03 10.07 -15.80
C ALA A 210 -10.29 9.53 -16.51
N LYS A 211 -10.16 9.26 -17.83
CA LYS A 211 -11.26 8.79 -18.68
C LYS A 211 -11.44 7.27 -18.59
N GLU A 212 -12.66 6.82 -18.86
CA GLU A 212 -12.95 5.40 -19.01
C GLU A 212 -12.34 4.80 -20.27
N ALA A 213 -12.39 3.47 -20.32
CA ALA A 213 -12.17 2.74 -21.56
C ALA A 213 -13.12 3.29 -22.64
N PRO A 214 -12.66 3.49 -23.88
CA PRO A 214 -13.56 3.76 -24.99
C PRO A 214 -14.65 2.69 -25.02
N THR A 215 -15.92 3.11 -25.01
CA THR A 215 -17.06 2.21 -25.18
C THR A 215 -17.06 1.70 -26.62
N GLY A 216 -16.21 0.71 -26.92
CA GLY A 216 -15.99 0.20 -28.27
C GLY A 216 -15.71 -1.30 -28.31
N ASP A 217 -14.90 -1.83 -27.39
CA ASP A 217 -14.53 -3.25 -27.42
C ASP A 217 -15.04 -3.98 -26.16
N ARG A 218 -16.28 -4.48 -26.24
CA ARG A 218 -16.71 -5.61 -25.43
C ARG A 218 -16.59 -6.87 -26.30
N HIS A 219 -15.41 -7.48 -26.29
CA HIS A 219 -15.21 -8.86 -26.74
C HIS A 219 -14.41 -9.61 -25.69
#